data_AF-A0A8C6LZ45-F1
#
_entry.id   AF-A0A8C6LZ45-F1
#
_cell.length_a   1.000
_cell.length_b   1.000
_cell.length_c   1.000
_cell.angle_alpha   90.00
_cell.angle_beta   90.00
_cell.angle_gamma   90.00
#
_symmetry.space_group_name_H-M   'P 1'
#
loop_
_entity.id
_entity.type
_entity.pdbx_description
1 polymer ?
#
loop_
_entity_poly.entity_id
_entity_poly.type
_entity_poly.pdbx_seq_one_letter_code
_entity_poly.pdbx_strand_id
1 'polypeptide(L)'
;MRPGMWCLFSFTGFIYTCGGTLKGRNGSIESPGFPYGYPNGANCTWVIVGEEGSRIQLIFLSFAIEEEYDFLSLYDGHPHPANFRTRLTGFQAPPPVTSTGNVFSLRLTSDFAVSAHGFKLNYEELHSTSCGNPGVPPKAVLNGGGRFAVGDRVHYSCVPGYVLDGHATLTCITNAANTAVWDFPAPLCRAEDTCGGTVRGGSGVVTSPGYPGNYGNQADCTWILLAEPGDTISVIFTDFQTEEKYDYLEVEGSEPPTIW
;
A
#
# COMPACT_ATOMS: atom_id res chain seq x y z
N MET A 1 16.15 15.30 -68.55
CA MET A 1 15.41 14.39 -67.64
C MET A 1 15.99 14.56 -66.24
N ARG A 2 15.22 15.15 -65.31
CA ARG A 2 15.62 15.27 -63.90
C ARG A 2 15.14 14.01 -63.17
N PRO A 3 15.99 13.27 -62.45
CA PRO A 3 15.49 12.23 -61.55
C PRO A 3 14.86 12.88 -60.33
N GLY A 4 13.62 12.48 -60.02
CA GLY A 4 12.85 12.95 -58.88
C GLY A 4 13.50 12.56 -57.57
N MET A 5 13.59 13.55 -56.68
CA MET A 5 13.97 13.40 -55.28
C MET A 5 12.81 12.71 -54.56
N TRP A 6 13.00 11.44 -54.19
CA TRP A 6 12.07 10.75 -53.29
C TRP A 6 12.32 11.29 -51.89
N CYS A 7 11.43 12.17 -51.40
CA CYS A 7 11.37 12.49 -49.99
C CYS A 7 10.99 11.21 -49.24
N LEU A 8 11.97 10.56 -48.61
CA LEU A 8 11.73 9.62 -47.53
C LEU A 8 11.11 10.42 -46.39
N PHE A 9 9.79 10.33 -46.24
CA PHE A 9 9.13 10.73 -45.00
C PHE A 9 9.62 9.78 -43.91
N SER A 10 10.58 10.23 -43.11
CA SER A 10 10.88 9.60 -41.83
C SER A 10 9.67 9.82 -40.93
N PHE A 11 8.81 8.81 -40.82
CA PHE A 11 7.94 8.69 -39.67
C PHE A 11 8.83 8.35 -38.47
N THR A 12 9.31 9.35 -37.75
CA THR A 12 9.67 9.17 -36.33
C THR A 12 8.38 9.10 -35.53
N GLY A 13 7.56 8.08 -35.81
CA GLY A 13 6.52 7.66 -34.89
C GLY A 13 7.22 7.03 -33.70
N PHE A 14 7.12 7.65 -32.52
CA PHE A 14 7.53 7.05 -31.27
C PHE A 14 6.73 5.76 -31.08
N ILE A 15 7.32 4.60 -31.42
CA ILE A 15 6.84 3.34 -30.89
C ILE A 15 7.22 3.39 -29.40
N TYR A 16 6.26 3.70 -28.53
CA TYR A 16 6.46 3.54 -27.09
C TYR A 16 6.50 2.03 -26.80
N THR A 17 7.67 1.41 -26.96
CA THR A 17 7.90 0.07 -26.42
C THR A 17 7.87 0.20 -24.90
N CYS A 18 6.72 -0.10 -24.29
CA CYS A 18 6.57 -0.14 -22.84
C CYS A 18 6.40 -1.59 -22.37
N GLY A 19 6.84 -1.88 -21.16
CA GLY A 19 6.85 -3.25 -20.64
C GLY A 19 8.15 -4.01 -20.95
N GLY A 20 8.09 -5.33 -20.75
CA GLY A 20 9.21 -6.25 -20.97
C GLY A 20 9.54 -7.09 -19.74
N THR A 21 10.49 -8.01 -19.91
CA THR A 21 11.00 -8.85 -18.82
C THR A 21 12.27 -8.24 -18.25
N LEU A 22 12.28 -7.99 -16.93
CA LEU A 22 13.43 -7.50 -16.21
C LEU A 22 14.07 -8.64 -15.42
N LYS A 23 15.39 -8.71 -15.49
CA LYS A 23 16.22 -9.68 -14.75
C LYS A 23 17.31 -8.92 -14.02
N GLY A 24 17.66 -9.38 -12.83
CA GLY A 24 18.70 -8.79 -11.99
C GLY A 24 18.20 -8.44 -10.59
N ARG A 25 19.14 -8.29 -9.65
CA ARG A 25 18.86 -8.13 -8.21
C ARG A 25 18.18 -6.81 -7.86
N ASN A 26 18.22 -5.81 -8.74
CA ASN A 26 17.50 -4.56 -8.60
C ASN A 26 17.31 -3.89 -9.96
N GLY A 27 16.47 -2.86 -9.98
CA GLY A 27 16.26 -2.00 -11.14
C GLY A 27 15.18 -0.96 -10.91
N SER A 28 14.86 -0.20 -11.95
CA SER A 28 13.83 0.84 -11.92
C SER A 28 12.85 0.67 -13.07
N ILE A 29 11.58 0.96 -12.82
CA ILE A 29 10.52 0.97 -13.82
C ILE A 29 9.87 2.35 -13.82
N GLU A 30 9.69 2.90 -15.01
CA GLU A 30 8.96 4.13 -15.24
C GLU A 30 7.81 3.83 -16.21
N SER A 31 6.65 4.45 -15.98
CA SER A 31 5.58 4.45 -16.97
C SER A 31 6.07 5.17 -18.25
N PRO A 32 5.60 4.76 -19.44
CA PRO A 32 5.93 5.47 -20.68
C PRO A 32 5.59 6.96 -20.54
N GLY A 33 6.47 7.85 -21.01
CA GLY A 33 6.25 9.30 -20.95
C GLY A 33 6.43 9.96 -19.58
N PHE A 34 6.81 9.23 -18.52
CA PHE A 34 7.13 9.81 -17.22
C PHE A 34 8.25 10.88 -17.33
N PRO A 35 8.17 12.03 -16.61
CA PRO A 35 7.10 12.45 -15.70
C PRO A 35 5.99 13.27 -16.39
N TYR A 36 5.94 13.33 -17.72
CA TYR A 36 5.02 14.18 -18.47
C TYR A 36 3.63 13.55 -18.67
N GLY A 37 3.53 12.25 -18.48
CA GLY A 37 2.28 11.49 -18.48
C GLY A 37 2.31 10.31 -19.43
N TYR A 38 1.54 9.27 -19.09
CA TYR A 38 1.45 8.05 -19.90
C TYR A 38 0.45 8.23 -21.06
N PRO A 39 0.63 7.52 -22.19
CA PRO A 39 -0.27 7.66 -23.32
C PRO A 39 -1.64 7.04 -23.00
N ASN A 40 -2.69 7.60 -23.58
CA ASN A 40 -4.00 6.98 -23.57
C ASN A 40 -3.96 5.66 -24.37
N GLY A 41 -4.72 4.66 -23.94
CA GLY A 41 -4.77 3.32 -24.52
C GLY A 41 -3.50 2.50 -24.23
N ALA A 42 -2.72 2.90 -23.21
CA ALA A 42 -1.54 2.16 -22.79
C ALA A 42 -1.95 0.77 -22.28
N ASN A 43 -1.19 -0.23 -22.71
CA ASN A 43 -1.29 -1.58 -22.19
C ASN A 43 0.13 -2.15 -22.04
N CYS A 44 0.79 -1.74 -20.97
CA CYS A 44 2.21 -2.01 -20.72
C CYS A 44 2.33 -3.07 -19.64
N THR A 45 3.05 -4.15 -19.91
CA THR A 45 3.26 -5.23 -18.93
C THR A 45 4.74 -5.42 -18.67
N TRP A 46 5.14 -5.29 -17.40
CA TRP A 46 6.48 -5.58 -16.92
C TRP A 46 6.46 -6.87 -16.09
N VAL A 47 7.43 -7.76 -16.33
CA VAL A 47 7.60 -9.01 -15.59
C VAL A 47 9.00 -9.03 -14.98
N ILE A 48 9.09 -8.95 -13.67
CA ILE A 48 10.37 -9.00 -12.94
C ILE A 48 10.60 -10.45 -12.55
N VAL A 49 11.79 -10.98 -12.86
CA VAL A 49 12.20 -12.37 -12.55
C VAL A 49 13.49 -12.35 -11.74
N GLY A 50 13.41 -12.76 -10.48
CA GLY A 50 14.53 -12.94 -9.54
C GLY A 50 15.00 -14.39 -9.42
N GLU A 51 16.01 -14.64 -8.59
CA GLU A 51 16.55 -15.99 -8.33
C GLU A 51 15.53 -16.87 -7.61
N GLU A 52 15.60 -18.19 -7.80
CA GLU A 52 14.71 -19.12 -7.10
C GLU A 52 14.86 -19.01 -5.57
N GLY A 53 13.73 -18.95 -4.85
CA GLY A 53 13.72 -18.75 -3.40
C GLY A 53 13.91 -17.29 -2.95
N SER A 54 14.10 -16.34 -3.87
CA SER A 54 14.05 -14.91 -3.58
C SER A 54 12.61 -14.37 -3.61
N ARG A 55 12.42 -13.17 -3.04
CA ARG A 55 11.21 -12.35 -3.21
C ARG A 55 11.58 -11.04 -3.87
N ILE A 56 10.61 -10.28 -4.37
CA ILE A 56 10.82 -9.00 -5.04
C ILE A 56 10.03 -7.94 -4.29
N GLN A 57 10.69 -6.88 -3.85
CA GLN A 57 10.04 -5.72 -3.25
C GLN A 57 10.01 -4.56 -4.24
N LEU A 58 8.83 -3.94 -4.39
CA LEU A 58 8.62 -2.72 -5.14
C LEU A 58 8.57 -1.54 -4.19
N ILE A 59 9.27 -0.46 -4.52
CA ILE A 59 9.32 0.79 -3.78
C ILE A 59 8.95 1.92 -4.74
N PHE A 60 7.74 2.47 -4.59
CA PHE A 60 7.26 3.57 -5.40
C PHE A 60 7.92 4.89 -4.99
N LEU A 61 8.52 5.58 -5.96
CA LEU A 61 9.14 6.89 -5.78
C LEU A 61 8.18 8.03 -6.18
N SER A 62 7.34 7.77 -7.18
CA SER A 62 6.28 8.66 -7.64
C SER A 62 5.12 7.82 -8.16
N PHE A 63 3.89 8.27 -7.92
CA PHE A 63 2.69 7.58 -8.35
C PHE A 63 1.57 8.58 -8.63
N ALA A 64 1.10 8.62 -9.86
CA ALA A 64 -0.03 9.41 -10.30
C ALA A 64 -0.69 8.68 -11.47
N ILE A 65 -1.80 8.01 -11.19
CA ILE A 65 -2.63 7.30 -12.17
C ILE A 65 -4.06 7.84 -12.03
N GLU A 66 -4.77 8.02 -13.14
CA GLU A 66 -6.14 8.55 -13.12
C GLU A 66 -7.10 7.64 -12.33
N GLU A 67 -7.79 8.22 -11.35
CA GLU A 67 -8.75 7.53 -10.50
C GLU A 67 -9.93 7.01 -11.32
N GLU A 68 -10.45 5.84 -10.95
CA GLU A 68 -11.63 5.17 -11.55
C GLU A 68 -11.49 4.67 -13.01
N TYR A 69 -10.57 5.22 -13.81
CA TYR A 69 -10.45 4.90 -15.25
C TYR A 69 -9.14 4.19 -15.61
N ASP A 70 -8.03 4.60 -15.00
CA ASP A 70 -6.70 4.07 -15.28
C ASP A 70 -6.10 3.35 -14.09
N PHE A 71 -5.25 2.37 -14.38
CA PHE A 71 -4.86 1.43 -13.34
C PHE A 71 -3.51 0.78 -13.54
N LEU A 72 -2.76 0.69 -12.45
CA LEU A 72 -1.60 -0.17 -12.31
C LEU A 72 -1.98 -1.44 -11.55
N SER A 73 -2.10 -2.56 -12.26
CA SER A 73 -2.40 -3.86 -11.68
C SER A 73 -1.12 -4.59 -11.29
N LEU A 74 -1.07 -5.14 -10.07
CA LEU A 74 0.03 -5.97 -9.57
C LEU A 74 -0.37 -7.44 -9.56
N TYR A 75 0.56 -8.32 -9.97
CA TYR A 75 0.34 -9.77 -10.02
C TYR A 75 1.49 -10.48 -9.33
N ASP A 76 1.18 -11.28 -8.31
CA ASP A 76 2.14 -12.06 -7.52
C ASP A 76 2.59 -13.32 -8.28
N GLY A 77 3.28 -13.10 -9.40
CA GLY A 77 3.67 -14.10 -10.38
C GLY A 77 3.62 -13.53 -11.80
N HIS A 78 3.48 -14.41 -12.79
CA HIS A 78 3.23 -14.01 -14.18
C HIS A 78 1.88 -13.29 -14.32
N PRO A 79 1.67 -12.41 -15.32
CA PRO A 79 0.48 -11.56 -15.47
C PRO A 79 -0.75 -12.36 -15.91
N HIS A 80 -1.27 -13.17 -15.00
CA HIS A 80 -2.39 -14.09 -15.17
C HIS A 80 -3.46 -13.78 -14.11
N PRO A 81 -4.77 -13.89 -14.42
CA PRO A 81 -5.84 -13.61 -13.45
C PRO A 81 -5.69 -14.34 -12.10
N ALA A 82 -5.22 -15.59 -12.12
CA ALA A 82 -4.96 -16.38 -10.92
C ALA A 82 -3.88 -15.80 -9.98
N ASN A 83 -2.99 -14.94 -10.51
CA ASN A 83 -1.93 -14.29 -9.74
C ASN A 83 -2.29 -12.83 -9.41
N PHE A 84 -3.49 -12.35 -9.75
CA PHE A 84 -3.87 -10.96 -9.51
C PHE A 84 -3.85 -10.65 -8.01
N ARG A 85 -3.16 -9.56 -7.63
CA ARG A 85 -3.03 -9.15 -6.24
C ARG A 85 -3.88 -7.93 -5.93
N THR A 86 -3.64 -6.82 -6.64
CA THR A 86 -4.34 -5.57 -6.39
C THR A 86 -4.26 -4.64 -7.59
N ARG A 87 -5.10 -3.60 -7.57
CA ARG A 87 -5.17 -2.53 -8.55
C ARG A 87 -4.92 -1.21 -7.84
N LEU A 88 -4.00 -0.42 -8.37
CA LEU A 88 -3.59 0.86 -7.81
C LEU A 88 -4.02 1.99 -8.74
N THR A 89 -4.53 3.06 -8.15
CA THR A 89 -4.86 4.32 -8.83
C THR A 89 -4.78 5.50 -7.86
N GLY A 90 -4.86 6.74 -8.36
CA GLY A 90 -4.75 7.97 -7.60
C GLY A 90 -3.35 8.56 -7.55
N PHE A 91 -3.17 9.52 -6.64
CA PHE A 91 -1.97 10.36 -6.55
C PHE A 91 -1.08 10.07 -5.34
N GLN A 92 -1.50 9.12 -4.50
CA GLN A 92 -0.74 8.72 -3.32
C GLN A 92 0.09 7.49 -3.64
N ALA A 93 1.42 7.60 -3.50
CA ALA A 93 2.30 6.45 -3.62
C ALA A 93 1.96 5.40 -2.55
N PRO A 94 1.77 4.13 -2.94
CA PRO A 94 1.50 3.06 -1.99
C PRO A 94 2.76 2.72 -1.17
N PRO A 95 2.59 2.09 0.01
CA PRO A 95 3.71 1.50 0.74
C PRO A 95 4.47 0.45 -0.09
N PRO A 96 5.72 0.11 0.28
CA PRO A 96 6.46 -0.95 -0.38
C PRO A 96 5.68 -2.26 -0.45
N VAL A 97 5.74 -2.92 -1.60
CA VAL A 97 4.97 -4.14 -1.86
C VAL A 97 5.93 -5.29 -2.16
N THR A 98 5.88 -6.34 -1.35
CA THR A 98 6.76 -7.51 -1.49
C THR A 98 5.99 -8.71 -2.06
N SER A 99 6.50 -9.35 -3.10
CA SER A 99 5.95 -10.58 -3.68
C SER A 99 6.08 -11.79 -2.74
N THR A 100 5.31 -12.85 -2.99
CA THR A 100 5.48 -14.14 -2.29
C THR A 100 6.55 -15.03 -2.91
N GLY A 101 6.77 -14.91 -4.23
CA GLY A 101 7.77 -15.68 -4.98
C GLY A 101 8.76 -14.80 -5.75
N ASN A 102 9.53 -15.44 -6.62
CA ASN A 102 10.60 -14.80 -7.40
C ASN A 102 10.14 -14.19 -8.73
N VAL A 103 8.82 -14.13 -8.98
CA VAL A 103 8.26 -13.46 -10.15
C VAL A 103 7.23 -12.44 -9.68
N PHE A 104 7.36 -11.19 -10.11
CA PHE A 104 6.39 -10.15 -9.79
C PHE A 104 6.10 -9.31 -11.03
N SER A 105 4.82 -9.16 -11.39
CA SER A 105 4.42 -8.48 -12.63
C SER A 105 3.55 -7.25 -12.36
N LEU A 106 3.72 -6.25 -13.23
CA LEU A 106 2.95 -5.01 -13.22
C LEU A 106 2.30 -4.82 -14.58
N ARG A 107 1.04 -4.36 -14.62
CA ARG A 107 0.36 -4.00 -15.86
C ARG A 107 -0.31 -2.64 -15.73
N LEU A 108 0.16 -1.67 -16.50
CA LEU A 108 -0.51 -0.39 -16.70
C LEU A 108 -1.54 -0.54 -17.81
N THR A 109 -2.80 -0.24 -17.50
CA THR A 109 -3.89 -0.12 -18.47
C THR A 109 -4.49 1.27 -18.36
N SER A 110 -4.54 2.01 -19.46
CA SER A 110 -5.27 3.28 -19.55
C SER A 110 -6.40 3.25 -20.58
N ASP A 111 -7.39 4.10 -20.37
CA ASP A 111 -8.53 4.30 -21.27
C ASP A 111 -8.17 5.23 -22.45
N PHE A 112 -9.15 5.79 -23.17
CA PHE A 112 -8.88 6.60 -24.36
C PHE A 112 -8.61 8.10 -24.09
N ALA A 113 -8.79 8.59 -22.86
CA ALA A 113 -8.74 10.03 -22.57
C ALA A 113 -8.29 10.31 -21.14
N VAL A 114 -7.58 11.45 -20.96
CA VAL A 114 -6.99 11.85 -19.67
C VAL A 114 -5.87 10.90 -19.25
N SER A 115 -4.81 11.48 -18.69
CA SER A 115 -3.70 10.75 -18.12
C SER A 115 -3.05 11.61 -17.05
N ALA A 116 -2.53 10.94 -16.04
CA ALA A 116 -1.73 11.58 -14.99
C ALA A 116 -0.23 11.45 -15.29
N HIS A 117 0.61 12.00 -14.41
CA HIS A 117 2.09 12.01 -14.58
C HIS A 117 2.74 10.62 -14.65
N GLY A 118 2.01 9.56 -14.27
CA GLY A 118 2.48 8.20 -14.27
C GLY A 118 3.20 7.81 -12.99
N PHE A 119 4.02 6.76 -13.07
CA PHE A 119 4.73 6.24 -11.91
C PHE A 119 6.20 6.01 -12.20
N LYS A 120 6.99 6.09 -11.12
CA LYS A 120 8.37 5.67 -11.07
C LYS A 120 8.57 4.84 -9.81
N LEU A 121 9.16 3.67 -9.95
CA LEU A 121 9.46 2.77 -8.84
C LEU A 121 10.83 2.13 -9.01
N ASN A 122 11.41 1.71 -7.90
CA ASN A 122 12.52 0.78 -7.87
C ASN A 122 12.02 -0.58 -7.44
N TYR A 123 12.66 -1.64 -7.92
CA TYR A 123 12.50 -2.98 -7.40
C TYR A 123 13.83 -3.50 -6.88
N GLU A 124 13.76 -4.35 -5.85
CA GLU A 124 14.90 -5.07 -5.29
C GLU A 124 14.54 -6.52 -5.01
N GLU A 125 15.52 -7.38 -5.20
CA GLU A 125 15.44 -8.80 -4.86
C GLU A 125 15.81 -8.99 -3.39
N LEU A 126 14.86 -9.54 -2.63
CA LEU A 126 15.00 -9.85 -1.22
C LEU A 126 15.46 -11.29 -1.03
N HIS A 127 16.55 -11.44 -0.28
CA HIS A 127 16.95 -12.73 0.25
C HIS A 127 15.93 -13.26 1.26
N SER A 128 15.89 -14.59 1.42
CA SER A 128 14.98 -15.27 2.36
C SER A 128 15.10 -14.79 3.81
N THR A 129 16.25 -14.24 4.19
CA THR A 129 16.55 -13.71 5.53
C THR A 129 16.25 -12.22 5.72
N SER A 130 15.78 -11.51 4.69
CA SER A 130 15.41 -10.10 4.76
C SER A 130 13.90 -9.94 4.70
N CYS A 131 13.33 -9.12 5.58
CA CYS A 131 11.92 -8.73 5.56
C CYS A 131 11.62 -7.65 4.50
N GLY A 132 12.67 -7.03 3.94
CA GLY A 132 12.55 -5.86 3.07
C GLY A 132 12.21 -4.59 3.84
N ASN A 133 12.29 -3.45 3.16
CA ASN A 133 11.94 -2.17 3.73
C ASN A 133 10.43 -2.11 4.01
N PRO A 134 9.98 -1.91 5.27
CA PRO A 134 8.55 -1.84 5.61
C PRO A 134 7.88 -0.54 5.12
N GLY A 135 8.67 0.44 4.66
CA GLY A 135 8.19 1.73 4.18
C GLY A 135 7.97 2.75 5.29
N VAL A 136 7.72 3.98 4.88
CA VAL A 136 7.36 5.08 5.80
C VAL A 136 6.00 5.62 5.36
N PRO A 137 4.92 5.23 6.05
CA PRO A 137 3.58 5.75 5.82
C PRO A 137 3.55 7.30 5.92
N PRO A 138 2.60 7.97 5.26
CA PRO A 138 2.47 9.42 5.36
C PRO A 138 2.41 9.87 6.82
N LYS A 139 3.18 10.92 7.16
CA LYS A 139 3.26 11.51 8.52
C LYS A 139 3.87 10.59 9.59
N ALA A 140 4.30 9.38 9.24
CA ALA A 140 5.08 8.52 10.12
C ALA A 140 6.58 8.87 10.05
N VAL A 141 7.27 8.59 11.14
CA VAL A 141 8.71 8.66 11.30
C VAL A 141 9.18 7.28 11.72
N LEU A 142 10.06 6.69 10.90
CA LEU A 142 10.65 5.38 11.15
C LEU A 142 12.01 5.54 11.81
N ASN A 143 12.15 5.01 13.03
CA ASN A 143 13.37 4.96 13.82
C ASN A 143 13.89 3.53 13.87
N GLY A 144 15.20 3.37 13.78
CA GLY A 144 15.78 2.06 13.53
C GLY A 144 15.59 1.66 12.07
N GLY A 145 16.65 1.09 11.50
CA GLY A 145 16.72 0.85 10.08
C GLY A 145 18.13 0.43 9.73
N GLY A 146 18.23 -0.68 9.02
CA GLY A 146 19.49 -1.37 8.74
C GLY A 146 19.30 -2.32 7.57
N ARG A 147 19.75 -3.57 7.72
CA ARG A 147 19.62 -4.59 6.66
C ARG A 147 18.21 -5.21 6.59
N PHE A 148 17.34 -4.87 7.54
CA PHE A 148 15.99 -5.42 7.68
C PHE A 148 16.02 -6.96 7.70
N ALA A 149 17.00 -7.52 8.41
CA ALA A 149 17.24 -8.95 8.51
C ALA A 149 16.50 -9.55 9.71
N VAL A 150 16.31 -10.87 9.71
CA VAL A 150 15.69 -11.60 10.84
C VAL A 150 16.34 -11.19 12.17
N GLY A 151 15.53 -10.78 13.13
CA GLY A 151 15.93 -10.26 14.44
C GLY A 151 15.97 -8.72 14.52
N ASP A 152 16.04 -8.01 13.38
CA ASP A 152 16.01 -6.54 13.38
C ASP A 152 14.64 -6.03 13.85
N ARG A 153 14.66 -4.89 14.54
CA ARG A 153 13.46 -4.19 15.01
C ARG A 153 13.45 -2.77 14.47
N VAL A 154 12.27 -2.31 14.07
CA VAL A 154 12.04 -0.91 13.68
C VAL A 154 10.93 -0.33 14.53
N HIS A 155 11.00 0.98 14.77
CA HIS A 155 10.07 1.70 15.64
C HIS A 155 9.43 2.87 14.91
N TYR A 156 8.11 2.90 14.84
CA TYR A 156 7.35 4.00 14.24
C TYR A 156 6.86 4.98 15.30
N SER A 157 6.88 6.24 14.91
CA SER A 157 6.27 7.37 15.63
C SER A 157 5.58 8.28 14.61
N CYS A 158 4.75 9.22 15.06
CA CYS A 158 4.12 10.19 14.18
C CYS A 158 4.70 11.59 14.41
N VAL A 159 4.64 12.43 13.37
CA VAL A 159 4.92 13.86 13.53
C VAL A 159 3.86 14.54 14.43
N PRO A 160 4.15 15.69 15.05
CA PRO A 160 3.18 16.39 15.92
C PRO A 160 1.82 16.62 15.25
N GLY A 161 0.75 16.48 16.03
CA GLY A 161 -0.65 16.56 15.56
C GLY A 161 -1.20 15.26 14.95
N TYR A 162 -0.43 14.18 15.01
CA TYR A 162 -0.84 12.85 14.56
C TYR A 162 -0.58 11.80 15.63
N VAL A 163 -1.48 10.84 15.72
CA VAL A 163 -1.44 9.70 16.65
C VAL A 163 -1.21 8.42 15.85
N LEU A 164 -0.35 7.55 16.38
CA LEU A 164 0.00 6.29 15.75
C LEU A 164 -1.14 5.28 15.89
N ASP A 165 -1.51 4.68 14.77
CA ASP A 165 -2.47 3.60 14.66
C ASP A 165 -1.80 2.28 14.26
N GLY A 166 -1.77 1.33 15.19
CA GLY A 166 -1.14 0.03 14.98
C GLY A 166 0.10 -0.19 15.84
N HIS A 167 0.97 -1.12 15.44
CA HIS A 167 2.14 -1.49 16.22
C HIS A 167 3.26 -0.48 16.05
N ALA A 168 3.67 0.13 17.18
CA ALA A 168 4.80 1.05 17.20
C ALA A 168 6.14 0.36 16.95
N THR A 169 6.27 -0.94 17.21
CA THR A 169 7.51 -1.68 16.97
C THR A 169 7.23 -2.92 16.14
N LEU A 170 7.94 -3.04 15.01
CA LEU A 170 7.90 -4.22 14.16
C LEU A 170 9.21 -5.00 14.32
N THR A 171 9.10 -6.32 14.34
CA THR A 171 10.24 -7.26 14.42
C THR A 171 10.28 -8.10 13.16
N CYS A 172 11.45 -8.19 12.54
CA CYS A 172 11.66 -9.10 11.43
C CYS A 172 11.80 -10.52 11.97
N ILE A 173 10.83 -11.38 11.68
CA ILE A 173 10.76 -12.76 12.18
C ILE A 173 10.81 -13.75 11.03
N THR A 174 11.05 -15.02 11.36
CA THR A 174 10.94 -16.12 10.39
C THR A 174 9.58 -16.78 10.51
N ASN A 175 8.83 -16.87 9.41
CA ASN A 175 7.55 -17.57 9.39
C ASN A 175 7.71 -19.09 9.28
N ALA A 176 6.59 -19.83 9.29
CA ALA A 176 6.58 -21.30 9.16
C ALA A 176 7.17 -21.81 7.83
N ALA A 177 7.25 -20.98 6.80
CA ALA A 177 7.86 -21.28 5.50
C ALA A 177 9.35 -20.85 5.44
N ASN A 178 10.01 -20.67 6.58
CA ASN A 178 11.41 -20.23 6.69
C ASN A 178 11.73 -18.94 5.93
N THR A 179 10.74 -18.05 5.83
CA THR A 179 10.81 -16.81 5.08
C THR A 179 10.72 -15.64 6.05
N ALA A 180 11.63 -14.68 5.93
CA ALA A 180 11.65 -13.48 6.77
C ALA A 180 10.46 -12.57 6.44
N VAL A 181 9.66 -12.24 7.46
CA VAL A 181 8.48 -11.37 7.36
C VAL A 181 8.41 -10.45 8.58
N TRP A 182 7.86 -9.26 8.40
CA TRP A 182 7.52 -8.41 9.54
C TRP A 182 6.36 -9.05 10.32
N ASP A 183 6.48 -9.08 11.65
CA ASP A 183 5.45 -9.59 12.56
C ASP A 183 4.13 -8.83 12.45
N PHE A 184 4.19 -7.53 12.14
CA PHE A 184 3.04 -6.66 11.93
C PHE A 184 3.18 -5.80 10.66
N PRO A 185 2.06 -5.36 10.05
CA PRO A 185 2.11 -4.36 8.97
C PRO A 185 2.57 -2.99 9.49
N ALA A 186 3.05 -2.14 8.57
CA ALA A 186 3.39 -0.76 8.91
C ALA A 186 2.14 -0.01 9.46
N PRO A 187 2.27 0.75 10.55
CA PRO A 187 1.15 1.47 11.17
C PRO A 187 0.71 2.69 10.33
N LEU A 188 -0.40 3.33 10.69
CA LEU A 188 -0.83 4.58 10.07
C LEU A 188 -0.69 5.74 11.07
N CYS A 189 -0.50 6.96 10.58
CA CYS A 189 -0.57 8.17 11.42
C CYS A 189 -1.87 8.89 11.11
N ARG A 190 -2.81 8.89 12.05
CA ARG A 190 -4.08 9.63 11.95
C ARG A 190 -3.95 11.00 12.60
N ALA A 191 -4.62 12.01 12.06
CA ALA A 191 -4.62 13.32 12.70
C ALA A 191 -5.33 13.23 14.06
N GLU A 192 -4.83 13.95 15.06
CA GLU A 192 -5.36 13.89 16.44
C GLU A 192 -6.84 14.30 16.53
N ASP A 193 -7.29 15.17 15.61
CA ASP A 193 -8.68 15.62 15.51
C ASP A 193 -9.59 14.69 14.67
N THR A 194 -9.05 13.59 14.13
CA THR A 194 -9.85 12.59 13.41
C THR A 194 -10.28 11.47 14.34
N CYS A 195 -11.52 11.01 14.17
CA CYS A 195 -12.12 10.00 15.01
C CYS A 195 -11.85 8.59 14.51
N GLY A 196 -11.97 7.60 15.39
CA GLY A 196 -11.69 6.21 15.06
C GLY A 196 -10.29 5.74 15.40
N GLY A 197 -10.10 4.42 15.35
CA GLY A 197 -8.80 3.81 15.46
C GLY A 197 -8.66 2.41 16.00
N THR A 198 -7.46 1.86 15.88
CA THR A 198 -7.16 0.53 16.37
C THR A 198 -6.71 0.59 17.83
N VAL A 199 -7.48 0.00 18.73
CA VAL A 199 -7.08 -0.19 20.13
C VAL A 199 -6.54 -1.61 20.29
N ARG A 200 -5.32 -1.71 20.83
CA ARG A 200 -4.63 -2.96 21.14
C ARG A 200 -4.20 -2.96 22.60
N GLY A 201 -4.16 -4.14 23.23
CA GLY A 201 -3.69 -4.33 24.60
C GLY A 201 -4.76 -4.90 25.53
N GLY A 202 -4.39 -5.15 26.80
CA GLY A 202 -5.29 -5.80 27.78
C GLY A 202 -6.46 -4.93 28.26
N SER A 203 -6.39 -3.60 28.10
CA SER A 203 -7.48 -2.67 28.37
C SER A 203 -7.25 -1.32 27.69
N GLY A 204 -8.32 -0.57 27.44
CA GLY A 204 -8.27 0.77 26.84
C GLY A 204 -9.60 1.50 26.98
N VAL A 205 -9.61 2.80 26.68
CA VAL A 205 -10.82 3.65 26.68
C VAL A 205 -10.94 4.29 25.29
N VAL A 206 -12.13 4.19 24.71
CA VAL A 206 -12.50 4.83 23.44
C VAL A 206 -13.54 5.88 23.72
N THR A 207 -13.41 7.05 23.11
CA THR A 207 -14.37 8.15 23.26
C THR A 207 -14.68 8.74 21.89
N SER A 208 -15.88 9.33 21.77
CA SER A 208 -16.25 10.14 20.60
C SER A 208 -15.40 11.42 20.55
N PRO A 209 -15.24 12.04 19.37
CA PRO A 209 -14.50 13.29 19.23
C PRO A 209 -15.07 14.37 20.12
N GLY A 210 -14.21 15.07 20.85
CA GLY A 210 -14.62 16.17 21.72
C GLY A 210 -15.26 15.75 23.04
N TYR A 211 -15.37 14.45 23.34
CA TYR A 211 -15.86 13.95 24.64
C TYR A 211 -15.05 14.55 25.81
N PRO A 212 -15.70 15.05 26.90
CA PRO A 212 -17.12 14.90 27.24
C PRO A 212 -18.07 15.96 26.64
N GLY A 213 -17.59 16.81 25.74
CA GLY A 213 -18.42 17.73 24.96
C GLY A 213 -19.19 17.03 23.83
N ASN A 214 -19.97 17.81 23.08
CA ASN A 214 -20.70 17.29 21.93
C ASN A 214 -19.74 16.88 20.80
N TYR A 215 -19.99 15.72 20.20
CA TYR A 215 -19.31 15.31 18.97
C TYR A 215 -19.76 16.17 17.78
N GLY A 216 -18.91 16.25 16.75
CA GLY A 216 -19.18 17.04 15.55
C GLY A 216 -20.21 16.37 14.62
N ASN A 217 -20.88 17.16 13.80
CA ASN A 217 -21.80 16.65 12.77
C ASN A 217 -21.04 15.89 11.68
N GLN A 218 -21.70 14.90 11.05
CA GLN A 218 -21.15 14.09 9.94
C GLN A 218 -19.85 13.34 10.32
N ALA A 219 -19.67 13.05 11.60
CA ALA A 219 -18.57 12.22 12.05
C ALA A 219 -18.82 10.76 11.62
N ASP A 220 -17.89 10.20 10.86
CA ASP A 220 -17.87 8.78 10.48
C ASP A 220 -16.63 8.14 11.11
N CYS A 221 -16.86 7.43 12.22
CA CYS A 221 -15.80 6.97 13.10
C CYS A 221 -15.82 5.45 13.20
N THR A 222 -14.70 4.82 12.88
CA THR A 222 -14.53 3.37 13.05
C THR A 222 -13.42 3.09 14.05
N TRP A 223 -13.74 2.40 15.15
CA TRP A 223 -12.74 1.87 16.07
C TRP A 223 -12.63 0.35 15.92
N ILE A 224 -11.41 -0.15 15.79
CA ILE A 224 -11.09 -1.57 15.66
C ILE A 224 -10.43 -2.03 16.95
N LEU A 225 -11.11 -2.87 17.72
CA LEU A 225 -10.55 -3.46 18.93
C LEU A 225 -9.90 -4.79 18.56
N LEU A 226 -8.61 -4.97 18.87
CA LEU A 226 -7.87 -6.20 18.56
C LEU A 226 -7.28 -6.81 19.83
N ALA A 227 -7.71 -8.05 20.12
CA ALA A 227 -7.17 -8.91 21.17
C ALA A 227 -6.16 -9.91 20.59
N GLU A 228 -5.28 -10.44 21.45
CA GLU A 228 -4.35 -11.51 21.07
C GLU A 228 -5.10 -12.83 20.83
N PRO A 229 -4.54 -13.77 20.04
CA PRO A 229 -5.20 -15.05 19.77
C PRO A 229 -5.54 -15.82 21.06
N GLY A 230 -6.83 -16.08 21.27
CA GLY A 230 -7.33 -16.79 22.46
C GLY A 230 -7.94 -15.89 23.53
N ASP A 231 -7.77 -14.57 23.42
CA ASP A 231 -8.39 -13.59 24.31
C ASP A 231 -9.76 -13.14 23.80
N THR A 232 -10.64 -12.70 24.72
CA THR A 232 -11.95 -12.14 24.39
C THR A 232 -11.98 -10.65 24.70
N ILE A 233 -12.71 -9.90 23.87
CA ILE A 233 -12.89 -8.44 24.04
C ILE A 233 -14.17 -8.20 24.83
N SER A 234 -14.07 -7.46 25.93
CA SER A 234 -15.22 -6.95 26.68
C SER A 234 -15.32 -5.44 26.51
N VAL A 235 -16.48 -4.97 26.06
CA VAL A 235 -16.77 -3.53 25.87
C VAL A 235 -17.75 -3.09 26.94
N ILE A 236 -17.43 -2.01 27.64
CA ILE A 236 -18.27 -1.43 28.69
C ILE A 236 -18.55 0.03 28.33
N PHE A 237 -19.83 0.36 28.19
CA PHE A 237 -20.28 1.74 28.04
C PHE A 237 -20.34 2.41 29.41
N THR A 238 -19.49 3.41 29.62
CA THR A 238 -19.46 4.19 30.87
C THR A 238 -20.29 5.46 30.77
N ASP A 239 -20.47 5.98 29.56
CA ASP A 239 -21.30 7.14 29.22
C ASP A 239 -21.80 6.99 27.78
N PHE A 240 -23.07 7.30 27.51
CA PHE A 240 -23.67 7.13 26.19
C PHE A 240 -24.81 8.12 25.94
N GLN A 241 -24.60 9.00 24.96
CA GLN A 241 -25.60 9.96 24.48
C GLN A 241 -25.37 10.24 22.99
N THR A 242 -26.40 10.03 22.16
CA THR A 242 -26.40 10.36 20.73
C THR A 242 -27.70 11.07 20.32
N GLU A 243 -27.72 11.75 19.18
CA GLU A 243 -28.93 12.37 18.62
C GLU A 243 -29.90 11.28 18.14
N GLU A 244 -31.14 11.34 18.64
CA GLU A 244 -32.17 10.35 18.31
C GLU A 244 -32.50 10.40 16.81
N LYS A 245 -32.55 9.23 16.15
CA LYS A 245 -32.91 9.01 14.73
C LYS A 245 -31.90 9.47 13.69
N TYR A 246 -30.86 10.21 14.07
CA TYR A 246 -29.87 10.72 13.13
C TYR A 246 -28.50 10.08 13.34
N ASP A 247 -28.11 9.86 14.60
CA ASP A 247 -26.81 9.30 14.96
C ASP A 247 -26.95 7.93 15.60
N TYR A 248 -25.99 7.05 15.32
CA TYR A 248 -25.94 5.71 15.90
C TYR A 248 -24.51 5.27 16.17
N LEU A 249 -24.36 4.36 17.13
CA LEU A 249 -23.14 3.60 17.34
C LEU A 249 -23.45 2.14 17.01
N GLU A 250 -22.67 1.57 16.10
CA GLU A 250 -22.75 0.16 15.73
C GLU A 250 -21.53 -0.59 16.26
N VAL A 251 -21.76 -1.79 16.81
CA VAL A 251 -20.71 -2.67 17.30
C VAL A 251 -20.80 -3.99 16.56
N GLU A 252 -19.81 -4.27 15.72
CA GLU A 252 -19.69 -5.52 14.96
C GLU A 252 -18.58 -6.41 15.55
N GLY A 253 -18.79 -7.72 15.51
CA GLY A 253 -17.83 -8.72 16.00
C GLY A 253 -17.67 -9.90 15.03
N SER A 254 -16.63 -10.71 15.22
CA SER A 254 -16.33 -11.88 14.38
C SER A 254 -17.30 -13.06 14.57
N GLU A 255 -18.08 -13.05 15.65
CA GLU A 255 -19.19 -13.96 15.96
C GLU A 255 -20.35 -13.13 16.51
N PRO A 256 -21.62 -13.59 16.43
CA PRO A 256 -22.75 -12.81 16.95
C PRO A 256 -22.52 -12.44 18.42
N PRO A 257 -22.57 -11.14 18.78
CA PRO A 257 -22.23 -10.69 20.11
C PRO A 257 -23.17 -11.31 21.14
N THR A 258 -22.59 -11.90 22.19
CA THR A 258 -23.36 -12.33 23.36
C THR A 258 -23.63 -11.10 24.22
N ILE A 259 -24.76 -10.46 23.96
CA ILE A 259 -25.26 -9.35 24.79
C ILE A 259 -25.71 -9.95 26.13
N TRP A 260 -25.03 -9.61 27.23
CA TRP A 260 -25.44 -9.91 28.61
C TRP A 260 -25.51 -8.63 29.42
#